data_AF-A0A4R8FWB0-F1
#
_entry.id   AF-A0A4R8FWB0-F1
#
_cell.length_a   1.000
_cell.length_b   1.000
_cell.length_c   1.000
_cell.angle_alpha   90.00
_cell.angle_beta   90.00
_cell.angle_gamma   90.00
#
_symmetry.space_group_name_H-M   'P 1'
#
loop_
_entity.id
_entity.type
_entity.pdbx_description
1 polymer ?
#
loop_
_entity_poly.entity_id
_entity_poly.type
_entity_poly.pdbx_seq_one_letter_code
_entity_poly.pdbx_strand_id
1 'polypeptide(L)'
;MCGLNQPLQCGAVEIAGAAFGAGLVGFYPIESAITAGLCMVNMGGTGDVAVLSAARRMSLMPFAQISSRLGGALILLISSVVVPLIFA
;
A
#
# COMPACT_ATOMS: atom_id res chain seq x y z
N MET A 1 -8.14 2.62 -5.12
CA MET A 1 -9.59 2.91 -4.94
C MET A 1 -10.37 1.60 -5.10
N CYS A 2 -10.29 0.68 -4.13
CA CYS A 2 -11.03 -0.57 -4.25
C CYS A 2 -12.49 -0.28 -3.91
N GLY A 3 -13.37 -0.38 -4.91
CA GLY A 3 -14.80 -0.27 -4.72
C GLY A 3 -15.28 -1.31 -3.70
N LEU A 4 -16.40 -1.01 -3.03
CA LEU A 4 -16.99 -1.80 -1.95
C LEU A 4 -17.22 -3.30 -2.30
N ASN A 5 -17.22 -3.67 -3.59
CA ASN A 5 -17.45 -5.03 -4.09
C ASN A 5 -16.19 -5.88 -4.35
N GLN A 6 -14.96 -5.33 -4.27
CA GLN A 6 -13.71 -6.10 -4.46
C GLN A 6 -12.62 -5.82 -3.39
N PRO A 7 -12.95 -5.53 -2.12
CA PRO A 7 -11.94 -5.13 -1.13
C PRO A 7 -10.92 -6.24 -0.86
N LEU A 8 -11.33 -7.52 -0.97
CA LEU A 8 -10.48 -8.65 -0.68
C LEU A 8 -9.39 -8.87 -1.74
N GLN A 9 -9.70 -8.60 -3.02
CA GLN A 9 -8.82 -8.97 -4.12
C GLN A 9 -7.66 -7.98 -4.29
N CYS A 10 -7.92 -6.67 -4.17
CA CYS A 10 -6.84 -5.68 -4.14
C CYS A 10 -5.95 -5.85 -2.90
N GLY A 11 -6.57 -5.99 -1.72
CA GLY A 11 -5.86 -6.06 -0.45
C GLY A 11 -4.96 -7.28 -0.36
N ALA A 12 -5.43 -8.43 -0.83
CA ALA A 12 -4.62 -9.65 -0.83
C ALA A 12 -3.36 -9.54 -1.71
N VAL A 13 -3.45 -8.89 -2.88
CA VAL A 13 -2.31 -8.74 -3.79
C VAL A 13 -1.23 -7.82 -3.18
N GLU A 14 -1.63 -6.70 -2.60
CA GLU A 14 -0.66 -5.79 -1.97
C GLU A 14 -0.10 -6.36 -0.66
N ILE A 15 -0.90 -7.04 0.16
CA ILE A 15 -0.41 -7.70 1.38
C ILE A 15 0.57 -8.82 1.03
N ALA A 16 0.25 -9.65 0.03
CA ALA A 16 1.14 -10.71 -0.43
C ALA A 16 2.43 -10.14 -1.04
N GLY A 17 2.33 -9.10 -1.88
CA GLY A 17 3.48 -8.42 -2.47
C GLY A 17 4.37 -7.75 -1.43
N ALA A 18 3.77 -7.09 -0.44
CA ALA A 18 4.47 -6.45 0.67
C ALA A 18 5.13 -7.47 1.60
N ALA A 19 4.46 -8.57 1.93
CA ALA A 19 5.03 -9.65 2.75
C ALA A 19 6.18 -10.37 2.03
N PHE A 20 6.05 -10.57 0.71
CA PHE A 20 7.10 -11.15 -0.12
C PHE A 20 8.30 -10.21 -0.25
N GLY A 21 8.04 -8.92 -0.51
CA GLY A 21 9.08 -7.88 -0.55
C GLY A 21 9.80 -7.75 0.79
N ALA A 22 9.08 -7.81 1.91
CA ALA A 22 9.66 -7.78 3.25
C ALA A 22 10.68 -8.91 3.49
N GLY A 23 10.39 -10.11 2.98
CA GLY A 23 11.27 -11.26 3.06
C GLY A 23 12.61 -11.06 2.33
N LEU A 24 12.66 -10.21 1.31
CA LEU A 24 13.90 -9.88 0.57
C LEU A 24 14.73 -8.79 1.26
N VAL A 25 14.09 -7.82 1.92
CA VAL A 25 14.78 -6.71 2.61
C VAL A 25 15.06 -6.98 4.10
N GLY A 26 14.62 -8.12 4.64
CA GLY A 26 14.83 -8.48 6.05
C GLY A 26 13.95 -7.70 7.03
N PHE A 27 12.91 -7.03 6.54
CA PHE A 27 11.93 -6.34 7.39
C PHE A 27 10.93 -7.33 8.00
N TYR A 28 10.35 -6.97 9.14
CA TYR A 28 9.31 -7.78 9.76
C TYR A 28 8.10 -7.84 8.82
N PRO A 29 7.67 -9.03 8.36
CA PRO A 29 6.65 -9.15 7.32
C PRO A 29 5.31 -8.57 7.77
N ILE A 30 5.01 -8.61 9.07
CA ILE A 30 3.80 -7.98 9.64
C ILE A 30 3.83 -6.45 9.49
N GLU A 31 4.96 -5.81 9.80
CA GLU A 31 5.05 -4.34 9.77
C GLU A 31 5.08 -3.84 8.32
N SER A 32 5.71 -4.60 7.42
CA SER A 32 5.69 -4.33 5.98
C SER A 32 4.31 -4.54 5.37
N ALA A 33 3.58 -5.58 5.76
CA ALA A 33 2.20 -5.78 5.33
C ALA A 33 1.28 -4.63 5.79
N ILE A 34 1.53 -4.04 6.97
CA ILE A 34 0.76 -2.89 7.45
C ILE A 34 1.12 -1.61 6.67
N THR A 35 2.40 -1.32 6.49
CA THR A 35 2.86 -0.05 5.89
C THR A 35 2.87 -0.03 4.36
N ALA A 36 3.25 -1.13 3.70
CA ALA A 36 3.32 -1.23 2.24
C ALA A 36 2.11 -1.96 1.61
N GLY A 37 1.34 -2.70 2.41
CA GLY A 37 0.12 -3.38 1.97
C GLY A 37 -1.15 -2.62 2.39
N LEU A 38 -1.52 -2.72 3.66
CA LEU A 38 -2.77 -2.15 4.18
C LEU A 38 -2.84 -0.62 4.07
N CYS A 39 -1.71 0.10 4.22
CA CYS A 39 -1.70 1.54 4.03
C CYS A 39 -1.82 1.97 2.56
N MET A 40 -1.56 1.05 1.61
CA MET A 40 -1.57 1.35 0.18
C MET A 40 -2.98 1.17 -0.43
N VAL A 41 -3.76 0.21 0.09
CA VAL A 41 -5.18 0.03 -0.27
C VAL A 41 -6.15 0.96 0.46
N ASN A 42 -5.69 1.70 1.47
CA ASN A 42 -6.56 2.56 2.28
C ASN A 42 -6.90 3.89 1.58
N MET A 43 -7.71 4.72 2.25
CA MET A 43 -8.06 6.07 1.76
C MET A 43 -7.02 7.12 2.19
N GLY A 44 -5.76 6.97 1.75
CA GLY A 44 -4.68 7.93 1.97
C GLY A 44 -4.47 8.30 3.45
N GLY A 45 -4.11 9.56 3.72
CA GLY A 45 -3.70 9.98 5.08
C GLY A 45 -4.74 9.78 6.19
N THR A 46 -6.04 9.78 5.89
CA THR A 46 -7.08 9.44 6.90
C THR A 46 -7.20 7.93 7.09
N GLY A 47 -7.01 7.15 6.01
CA GLY A 47 -6.87 5.70 6.06
C GLY A 47 -5.64 5.26 6.84
N ASP A 48 -4.51 5.96 6.71
CA ASP A 48 -3.25 5.61 7.38
C ASP A 48 -3.42 5.65 8.90
N VAL A 49 -4.09 6.69 9.41
CA VAL A 49 -4.38 6.82 10.84
C VAL A 49 -5.37 5.73 11.28
N ALA A 50 -6.37 5.38 10.47
CA ALA A 50 -7.33 4.33 10.80
C ALA A 50 -6.69 2.92 10.87
N VAL A 51 -5.84 2.58 9.90
CA VAL A 51 -5.11 1.31 9.84
C VAL A 51 -4.13 1.21 11.01
N LEU A 52 -3.33 2.26 11.27
CA LEU A 52 -2.36 2.25 12.37
C LEU A 52 -3.02 2.25 13.74
N SER A 53 -4.20 2.87 13.86
CA SER A 53 -5.03 2.80 15.06
C SER A 53 -5.58 1.39 15.29
N ALA A 54 -6.06 0.73 14.23
CA ALA A 54 -6.48 -0.67 14.27
C ALA A 54 -5.32 -1.63 14.63
N ALA A 55 -4.11 -1.34 14.14
CA ALA A 55 -2.90 -2.08 14.45
C ALA A 55 -2.25 -1.72 15.81
N ARG A 56 -2.78 -0.72 16.53
CA ARG A 56 -2.19 -0.15 17.77
C ARG A 56 -0.70 0.20 17.64
N ARG A 57 -0.27 0.65 16.47
CA ARG A 57 1.15 0.90 16.11
C ARG A 57 1.35 2.31 15.56
N MET A 58 0.92 3.32 16.32
CA MET A 58 0.94 4.72 15.88
C MET A 58 2.36 5.29 15.69
N SER A 59 3.40 4.64 16.22
CA SER A 59 4.79 5.08 16.01
C SER A 59 5.29 4.90 14.57
N LEU A 60 4.57 4.14 13.73
CA LEU A 60 4.88 3.97 12.31
C LEU A 60 4.14 4.95 11.39
N MET A 61 3.41 5.93 11.94
CA MET A 61 2.73 6.98 11.16
C MET A 61 3.61 7.67 10.10
N PRO A 62 4.87 8.07 10.38
CA PRO A 62 5.71 8.68 9.35
C PRO A 62 6.06 7.70 8.20
N PHE A 63 6.21 6.41 8.47
CA PHE A 63 6.47 5.40 7.43
C PHE A 63 5.24 5.17 6.55
N ALA A 64 4.04 5.12 7.15
CA ALA A 64 2.79 5.02 6.41
C ALA A 64 2.58 6.22 5.47
N GLN A 65 2.86 7.44 5.94
CA GLN A 65 2.70 8.64 5.11
C GLN A 65 3.67 8.69 3.93
N ILE A 66 4.91 8.24 4.13
CA ILE A 66 5.89 8.13 3.05
C ILE A 66 5.43 7.08 2.03
N SER A 67 4.95 5.93 2.51
CA SER A 67 4.43 4.83 1.69
C SER A 67 3.26 5.30 0.80
N SER A 68 2.25 5.95 1.39
CA SER A 68 1.07 6.43 0.65
C SER A 68 1.40 7.49 -0.41
N ARG A 69 2.41 8.34 -0.15
CA ARG A 69 2.83 9.36 -1.13
C ARG A 69 3.71 8.78 -2.25
N LEU A 70 4.73 8.00 -1.89
CA LEU A 70 5.64 7.40 -2.86
C LEU A 70 4.96 6.32 -3.70
N GLY A 71 4.17 5.45 -3.08
CA GLY A 71 3.41 4.42 -3.78
C GLY A 71 2.39 5.03 -4.73
N GLY A 72 1.67 6.07 -4.30
CA GLY A 72 0.72 6.78 -5.17
C GLY A 72 1.42 7.43 -6.37
N ALA A 73 2.55 8.11 -6.14
CA ALA A 73 3.35 8.70 -7.21
C ALA A 73 3.88 7.64 -8.19
N LEU A 74 4.35 6.49 -7.70
CA LEU A 74 4.83 5.38 -8.51
C LEU A 74 3.73 4.81 -9.40
N ILE A 75 2.53 4.58 -8.85
CA ILE A 75 1.38 4.06 -9.62
C ILE A 75 1.00 5.05 -10.73
N LEU A 76 0.99 6.36 -10.43
CA LEU A 76 0.70 7.37 -11.44
C LEU A 76 1.78 7.41 -12.54
N LEU A 77 3.05 7.29 -12.18
CA LEU A 77 4.15 7.27 -13.13
C LEU A 77 4.08 6.03 -14.04
N ILE A 78 3.85 4.85 -13.46
CA ILE A 78 3.67 3.60 -14.21
C ILE A 78 2.45 3.70 -15.12
N SER A 79 1.32 4.18 -14.61
CA SER A 79 0.10 4.37 -15.40
C SER A 79 0.34 5.30 -16.59
N SER A 80 1.08 6.40 -16.38
CA SER A 80 1.42 7.34 -17.43
C SER A 80 2.28 6.74 -18.55
N VAL A 81 3.04 5.67 -18.30
CA VAL A 81 3.87 4.98 -19.30
C VAL A 81 3.12 3.80 -19.92
N VAL A 82 2.36 3.05 -19.11
CA VAL A 82 1.67 1.82 -19.54
C VAL A 82 0.43 2.12 -20.38
N VAL A 83 -0.36 3.14 -20.01
CA VAL A 83 -1.56 3.52 -20.76
C VAL A 83 -1.26 3.86 -22.23
N PRO A 84 -0.26 4.72 -22.56
CA PRO A 84 0.05 4.99 -23.95
C PRO A 84 0.69 3.80 -24.67
N LEU A 85 1.36 2.87 -23.98
CA LEU A 85 1.95 1.67 -24.61
C LEU A 85 0.89 0.62 -24.99
N ILE A 86 -0.17 0.49 -24.18
CA ILE A 86 -1.27 -0.46 -24.44
C ILE A 86 -2.28 0.08 -25.47
N PHE A 87 -2.42 1.40 -25.55
CA PHE A 87 -3.39 2.06 -26.44
C PHE A 87 -2.75 2.73 -27.68
N ALA A 88 -1.46 2.46 -27.93
CA ALA A 88 -0.76 2.80 -29.18
C ALA A 88 -0.79 1.62 -30.16
#